data_AF-D5KBF9-F1
#
_entry.id   AF-D5KBF9-F1
#
_cell.length_a   1.000
_cell.length_b   1.000
_cell.length_c   1.000
_cell.angle_alpha   90.00
_cell.angle_beta   90.00
_cell.angle_gamma   90.00
#
_symmetry.space_group_name_H-M   'P 1'
#
loop_
_entity.id
_entity.type
_entity.pdbx_description
1 polymer ?
#
loop_
_entity_poly.entity_id
_entity_poly.type
_entity_poly.pdbx_seq_one_letter_code
_entity_poly.pdbx_strand_id
1 'polypeptide(L)' 'SAATFLGITGLISLYGIDGFMYAVGPVVTFVTILLVIAEPCRNAGKYTMGDILSLRST' A
#
# COMPACT_ATOMS: atom_id res chain seq x y z
N SER A 1 -7.97 2.66 -8.48
CA SER A 1 -8.21 4.05 -8.92
C SER A 1 -7.73 4.20 -10.36
N ALA A 2 -8.25 5.13 -11.16
CA ALA A 2 -7.79 5.32 -12.55
C ALA A 2 -6.26 5.50 -12.65
N ALA A 3 -5.65 6.18 -11.67
CA ALA A 3 -4.20 6.33 -11.56
C ALA A 3 -3.44 5.01 -11.43
N THR A 4 -3.97 4.02 -10.68
CA THR A 4 -3.30 2.72 -10.52
C THR A 4 -3.37 1.92 -11.81
N PHE A 5 -4.49 2.00 -12.54
CA PHE A 5 -4.63 1.34 -13.83
C PHE A 5 -3.63 1.93 -14.85
N LEU A 6 -3.61 3.25 -14.99
CA LEU A 6 -2.75 3.96 -15.95
C LEU A 6 -1.25 3.82 -15.60
N GLY A 7 -0.92 3.81 -14.30
CA GLY A 7 0.45 3.62 -13.81
C GLY A 7 1.01 2.23 -14.13
N ILE A 8 0.23 1.16 -13.94
CA ILE A 8 0.65 -0.21 -14.29
C ILE A 8 0.76 -0.36 -15.82
N THR A 9 -0.19 0.17 -16.59
CA THR A 9 -0.10 0.13 -18.06
C THR A 9 1.08 0.94 -18.61
N GLY A 10 1.41 2.07 -17.98
CA GLY A 10 2.58 2.89 -18.34
C GLY A 10 3.90 2.17 -18.04
N LEU A 11 4.00 1.52 -16.88
CA LEU A 11 5.18 0.73 -16.51
C LEU A 11 5.39 -0.48 -17.44
N ILE A 12 4.31 -1.18 -17.83
CA ILE A 12 4.39 -2.30 -18.77
C ILE A 12 4.80 -1.82 -20.17
N SER A 13 4.32 -0.65 -20.60
CA SER A 13 4.69 -0.04 -21.88
C SER A 13 6.19 0.31 -21.96
N LEU A 14 6.79 0.73 -20.83
CA LEU A 14 8.22 1.09 -20.74
C LEU A 14 9.15 -0.13 -20.60
N TYR A 15 8.74 -1.16 -19.86
CA TYR A 15 9.60 -2.29 -19.48
C TYR A 15 9.24 -3.63 -20.13
N GLY A 16 8.23 -3.69 -21.02
CA GLY A 16 7.84 -4.92 -21.72
C GLY A 16 7.27 -6.00 -20.80
N ILE A 17 7.46 -7.28 -21.13
CA ILE A 17 6.91 -8.44 -20.40
C ILE A 17 7.47 -8.53 -18.97
N ASP A 18 8.67 -8.02 -18.71
CA ASP A 18 9.23 -7.89 -17.36
C ASP A 18 8.46 -6.88 -16.48
N GLY A 19 7.70 -5.96 -17.10
CA GLY A 19 6.79 -5.05 -16.41
C GLY A 19 5.62 -5.75 -15.69
N PHE A 20 5.27 -6.98 -16.08
CA PHE A 20 4.27 -7.78 -15.38
C PHE A 20 4.70 -8.18 -13.96
N MET A 21 6.00 -8.46 -13.75
CA MET A 21 6.54 -8.66 -12.40
C MET A 21 6.42 -7.39 -11.55
N TYR A 22 6.47 -6.21 -12.18
CA TYR A 22 6.24 -4.93 -11.50
C TYR A 22 4.77 -4.73 -11.04
N ALA A 23 3.80 -5.40 -11.70
CA ALA A 23 2.39 -5.37 -11.29
C ALA A 23 2.12 -6.20 -10.02
N VAL A 24 3.01 -7.13 -9.65
CA VAL A 24 2.93 -7.90 -8.40
C VAL A 24 3.30 -7.03 -7.19
N GLY A 25 4.20 -6.06 -7.38
CA GLY A 25 4.64 -5.11 -6.36
C GLY A 25 3.49 -4.44 -5.57
N PRO A 26 2.52 -3.78 -6.22
CA PRO A 26 1.42 -3.13 -5.50
C PRO A 26 0.50 -4.11 -4.77
N VAL A 27 0.30 -5.32 -5.28
CA VAL A 27 -0.55 -6.33 -4.61
C VAL A 27 0.14 -6.85 -3.35
N VAL A 28 1.43 -7.21 -3.45
CA VAL A 28 2.22 -7.69 -2.31
C VAL A 28 2.37 -6.58 -1.27
N THR A 29 2.70 -5.36 -1.69
CA THR A 29 2.83 -4.21 -0.79
C THR A 29 1.52 -3.91 -0.07
N PHE A 30 0.39 -3.98 -0.76
CA PHE A 30 -0.93 -3.77 -0.15
C PHE A 30 -1.23 -4.81 0.94
N VAL A 31 -0.95 -6.09 0.68
CA VAL A 31 -1.13 -7.16 1.68
C VAL A 31 -0.16 -6.98 2.85
N THR A 32 1.11 -6.67 2.59
CA THR A 32 2.10 -6.44 3.65
C THR A 32 1.72 -5.26 4.54
N ILE A 33 1.25 -4.15 3.96
CA ILE A 33 0.79 -2.99 4.73
C ILE A 33 -0.43 -3.34 5.58
N LEU A 34 -1.37 -4.12 5.04
CA LEU A 34 -2.55 -4.53 5.81
C LEU A 34 -2.17 -5.44 6.97
N LEU A 35 -1.22 -6.35 6.83
CA LEU A 35 -0.81 -7.19 7.96
C LEU A 35 0.04 -6.39 8.97
N VAL A 36 1.10 -5.72 8.52
CA VAL A 36 2.07 -5.04 9.38
C VAL A 36 1.49 -3.81 10.07
N ILE A 37 0.66 -3.03 9.38
CA ILE A 37 0.09 -1.79 9.94
C ILE A 37 -1.28 -2.04 10.55
N ALA A 38 -2.10 -2.95 10.02
CA ALA A 38 -3.41 -3.19 10.63
C ALA A 38 -3.34 -4.01 11.93
N GLU A 39 -2.30 -4.80 12.20
CA GLU A 39 -2.10 -5.43 13.51
C GLU A 39 -1.98 -4.42 14.67
N PRO A 40 -1.08 -3.43 14.65
CA PRO A 40 -1.02 -2.40 15.69
C PRO A 40 -2.25 -1.48 15.68
N CYS A 41 -2.83 -1.20 14.50
CA CYS A 41 -4.03 -0.37 14.38
C CYS A 41 -5.28 -1.09 14.95
N ARG A 42 -5.37 -2.43 14.81
CA ARG A 42 -6.43 -3.26 15.38
C ARG A 42 -6.21 -3.52 16.87
N ASN A 43 -4.97 -3.72 17.32
CA ASN A 43 -4.64 -3.95 18.72
C ASN A 43 -4.77 -2.67 19.58
N ALA A 44 -4.59 -1.48 18.99
CA ALA A 44 -4.76 -0.20 19.68
C ALA A 44 -6.24 0.26 19.78
N GLY A 45 -7.19 -0.43 19.14
CA GLY A 45 -8.61 -0.06 19.14
C GLY A 45 -8.94 1.30 18.49
N LYS A 46 -7.95 1.92 17.83
CA LYS A 46 -8.05 3.26 17.24
C LYS A 46 -7.94 3.17 15.72
N TYR A 47 -9.10 3.12 15.06
CA TYR A 47 -9.25 2.87 13.63
C TYR A 47 -8.84 4.03 12.70
N THR A 48 -8.17 5.06 13.22
CA THR A 48 -7.77 6.24 12.46
C THR A 48 -6.29 6.53 12.70
N MET A 49 -5.52 6.61 11.61
CA MET A 49 -4.07 6.89 11.67
C MET A 49 -3.73 8.20 12.42
N GLY A 50 -4.67 9.16 12.47
CA GLY A 50 -4.52 10.41 13.20
C GLY A 50 -4.36 10.23 14.71
N ASP A 51 -4.88 9.15 15.29
CA ASP A 51 -4.81 8.94 16.74
C ASP A 51 -3.47 8.35 17.18
N ILE A 52 -2.86 7.51 16.34
CA ILE A 52 -1.50 6.99 16.54
C ILE A 52 -0.46 8.12 16.44
N LEU A 53 -0.67 9.10 15.56
CA LEU A 53 0.16 10.29 15.43
C LEU A 53 0.01 11.24 16.63
N SER A 54 -1.22 11.42 17.14
CA SER A 54 -1.51 12.27 18.30
C SER A 54 -0.88 11.75 19.60
N LEU A 55 -0.84 10.42 19.78
CA LEU A 55 -0.15 9.76 20.91
C LEU A 55 1.37 9.99 20.94
N ARG A 56 1.99 10.38 19.81
CA ARG A 56 3.44 10.69 19.75
C ARG A 56 3.74 12.17 19.91
N SER A 57 2.73 13.05 19.85
CA SER A 57 2.88 14.51 19.94
C SER A 57 2.53 15.11 21.31
N THR A 58 2.19 14.29 22.31
CA THR A 58 2.01 14.70 23.72
C THR A 58 3.11 14.08 24.57
#